data_AF-A0A660LW99-F1
#
_entry.id   AF-A0A660LW99-F1
#
_cell.length_a   1.000
_cell.length_b   1.000
_cell.length_c   1.000
_cell.angle_alpha   90.00
_cell.angle_beta   90.00
_cell.angle_gamma   90.00
#
_symmetry.space_group_name_H-M   'P 1'
#
loop_
_entity.id
_entity.type
_entity.pdbx_description
1 polymer ?
#
loop_
_entity_poly.entity_id
_entity_poly.type
_entity_poly.pdbx_seq_one_letter_code
_entity_poly.pdbx_strand_id
1 'polypeptide(L)' 'GARRLHTVIERVIEDISFEASEKSGEKINVTKELVKERLKDVVEDQDLARYIL' A
#
# COMPACT_ATOMS: atom_id res chain seq x y z
N GLY A 1 -16.96 -0.48 4.03
CA GLY A 1 -16.90 -0.56 5.52
C GLY A 1 -15.47 -0.78 5.98
N ALA A 2 -15.21 -1.02 7.27
CA ALA A 2 -13.85 -1.12 7.83
C ALA A 2 -12.96 -2.20 7.17
N ARG A 3 -13.55 -3.25 6.58
CA ARG A 3 -12.82 -4.28 5.82
C ARG A 3 -11.94 -3.72 4.69
N ARG A 4 -12.35 -2.62 4.06
CA ARG A 4 -11.54 -1.94 3.02
C ARG A 4 -10.16 -1.53 3.50
N LEU A 5 -10.05 -1.16 4.78
CA LEU A 5 -8.79 -0.68 5.34
C LEU A 5 -7.73 -1.78 5.33
N HIS A 6 -8.12 -3.04 5.51
CA HIS A 6 -7.16 -4.15 5.46
C HIS A 6 -6.48 -4.23 4.10
N THR A 7 -7.28 -4.31 3.03
CA THR A 7 -6.74 -4.45 1.66
C THR A 7 -5.94 -3.21 1.22
N VAL A 8 -6.40 -2.01 1.59
CA VAL A 8 -5.65 -0.76 1.35
C VAL A 8 -4.30 -0.79 2.05
N ILE A 9 -4.28 -1.17 3.33
CA ILE A 9 -3.06 -1.20 4.13
C ILE A 9 -2.09 -2.22 3.52
N GLU A 10 -2.56 -3.44 3.27
CA GLU A 10 -1.73 -4.53 2.73
C GLU A 10 -1.03 -4.13 1.44
N ARG A 11 -1.73 -3.46 0.52
CA ARG A 11 -1.15 -2.95 -0.73
C ARG A 11 -0.10 -1.85 -0.52
N VAL A 12 -0.29 -0.97 0.47
CA VAL A 12 0.66 0.12 0.76
C VAL A 12 1.98 -0.41 1.36
N ILE A 13 1.92 -1.49 2.15
CA ILE A 13 3.09 -2.08 2.81
C ILE A 13 3.67 -3.30 2.09
N GLU A 14 3.06 -3.78 1.00
CA GLU A 14 3.52 -4.97 0.25
C GLU A 14 5.02 -4.92 -0.10
N ASP A 15 5.45 -3.86 -0.77
CA ASP A 15 6.85 -3.68 -1.17
C ASP A 15 7.78 -3.54 0.04
N ILE A 16 7.33 -2.84 1.08
CA ILE A 16 8.07 -2.69 2.33
C ILE A 16 8.24 -4.06 3.00
N SER A 17 7.20 -4.89 3.00
CA SER A 17 7.22 -6.22 3.59
C SER A 17 8.12 -7.17 2.80
N PHE A 18 8.20 -7.01 1.48
CA PHE A 18 9.09 -7.79 0.63
C PHE A 18 10.56 -7.46 0.91
N GLU A 19 10.89 -6.17 1.02
CA GLU A 19 12.26 -5.69 1.26
C GLU A 19 12.66 -5.65 2.75
N ALA A 20 11.74 -5.96 3.67
CA ALA A 20 11.93 -5.81 5.11
C ALA A 20 13.11 -6.64 5.65
N SER A 21 13.38 -7.81 5.06
CA SER A 21 14.49 -8.68 5.43
C SER A 21 15.85 -8.06 5.09
N GLU A 22 15.94 -7.34 3.97
CA GLU A 22 17.16 -6.66 3.53
C GLU A 22 17.37 -5.32 4.24
N LYS A 23 16.27 -4.67 4.66
CA LYS A 23 16.27 -3.37 5.35
C LYS A 23 16.15 -3.50 6.88
N SER A 24 16.56 -4.64 7.42
CA SER A 24 16.46 -4.91 8.87
C SER A 24 17.23 -3.85 9.67
N GLY A 25 16.53 -3.18 10.59
CA GLY A 25 17.09 -2.10 11.42
C GLY A 25 16.89 -0.69 10.88
N GLU A 26 16.38 -0.53 9.66
CA GLU A 26 16.02 0.79 9.12
C GLU A 26 14.64 1.26 9.60
N LYS A 27 14.47 2.58 9.72
CA LYS A 27 13.18 3.21 9.99
C LYS A 27 12.58 3.72 8.69
N ILE A 28 11.46 3.12 8.29
CA ILE A 28 10.70 3.55 7.11
C ILE A 28 9.57 4.48 7.58
N ASN A 29 9.58 5.72 7.12
CA ASN A 29 8.50 6.68 7.36
C ASN A 29 7.45 6.59 6.26
N VAL A 30 6.24 6.14 6.62
CA VAL A 30 5.10 6.10 5.69
C VAL A 30 4.49 7.50 5.60
N THR A 31 4.83 8.22 4.53
CA THR A 31 4.31 9.58 4.26
C THR A 31 3.06 9.54 3.39
N LYS A 32 2.33 10.67 3.33
CA LYS A 32 1.16 10.82 2.46
C LYS A 32 1.52 10.65 0.98
N GLU A 33 2.70 11.11 0.60
CA GLU A 33 3.24 11.03 -0.77
C GLU A 33 3.47 9.57 -1.14
N LEU A 34 4.10 8.79 -0.25
CA LEU A 34 4.31 7.35 -0.45
C LEU A 34 2.98 6.60 -0.60
N VAL A 35 2.01 6.90 0.26
CA VAL A 35 0.67 6.28 0.18
C VAL A 35 -0.02 6.61 -1.14
N LYS A 36 0.09 7.85 -1.62
CA LYS A 36 -0.49 8.26 -2.91
C LYS A 36 0.18 7.57 -4.08
N GLU A 37 1.49 7.42 -4.05
CA GLU A 37 2.25 6.74 -5.09
C GLU A 37 1.82 5.27 -5.17
N ARG A 38 1.78 4.56 -4.04
CA ARG A 38 1.39 3.14 -3.98
C ARG A 38 -0.06 2.88 -4.37
N LEU A 39 -0.96 3.83 -4.11
CA LEU A 39 -2.38 3.71 -4.48
C LEU A 39 -2.70 4.27 -5.86
N LYS A 40 -1.76 4.94 -6.54
CA LYS A 40 -2.01 5.57 -7.83
C LYS A 40 -2.46 4.55 -8.87
N ASP A 41 -1.79 3.41 -8.94
CA ASP A 41 -2.09 2.34 -9.90
C ASP A 41 -3.47 1.70 -9.63
N VAL A 42 -3.87 1.62 -8.36
CA VAL A 42 -5.18 1.07 -7.96
C VAL A 42 -6.31 2.06 -8.27
N VAL A 43 -6.03 3.36 -8.17
CA VAL A 43 -7.03 4.42 -8.41
C VAL A 43 -7.19 4.74 -9.90
N GLU A 44 -6.14 4.56 -10.71
CA GLU A 44 -6.21 4.73 -12.16
C GLU A 44 -7.08 3.66 -12.85
N ASP A 45 -7.21 2.47 -12.24
CA ASP A 45 -8.12 1.42 -12.71
C ASP A 45 -9.40 1.38 -11.86
N GLN A 46 -10.48 1.99 -12.36
CA GLN A 46 -11.76 2.05 -11.65
C GLN A 46 -12.42 0.69 -11.40
N ASP A 47 -12.09 -0.33 -12.20
CA ASP A 47 -12.61 -1.68 -12.02
C ASP A 47 -11.76 -2.43 -10.99
N LEU A 48 -10.44 -2.24 -11.00
CA LEU A 48 -9.53 -2.76 -9.99
C LEU A 48 -9.81 -2.14 -8.61
N ALA A 49 -10.02 -0.82 -8.56
CA ALA A 49 -10.46 -0.13 -7.36
C ALA A 49 -11.75 -0.73 -6.80
N ARG A 50 -12.70 -1.15 -7.65
CA ARG A 50 -14.00 -1.68 -7.22
C ARG A 50 -13.92 -3.13 -6.71
N TYR A 51 -12.92 -3.88 -7.14
CA TYR A 51 -12.69 -5.28 -6.74
C TYR A 51 -11.71 -5.41 -5.57
N ILE A 52 -10.72 -4.52 -5.47
CA ILE A 52 -9.68 -4.52 -4.43
C ILE A 52 -10.06 -3.60 -3.25
N LEU A 53 -10.84 -2.53 -3.49
CA LEU A 53 -11.37 -1.63 -2.45
C LEU A 53 -12.88 -1.82 -2.29
#